data_AF-X0T978-F1
#
_entry.id   AF-X0T978-F1
#
_cell.length_a   1.000
_cell.length_b   1.000
_cell.length_c   1.000
_cell.angle_alpha   90.00
_cell.angle_beta   90.00
_cell.angle_gamma   90.00
#
_symmetry.space_group_name_H-M   'P 1'
#
loop_
_entity.id
_entity.type
_entity.pdbx_description
1 polymer ?
#
loop_
_entity_poly.entity_id
_entity_poly.type
_entity_poly.pdbx_seq_one_letter_code
_entity_poly.pdbx_strand_id
1 'polypeptide(L)'
;MQLEQLNSNLMDAENRKLIIQKQIADSEMMQKQMAGSGRESLPIELGLPPPVQEEASGELISLRRQLDLLESRYTANHPDVIRMKKMISRMEAEESRVEAETLEPEKVTARPTEPSTPSGQEPVTPSMEDLFRPQLQQINLDIKKIKEGIIKVHSRIEMYQHRVEETPKREQELLSLSRDYDNLKSLYNSMLGRKLEAEIAVSMEKKQKGEQFRVIDPAKIPVRPVEPDARKIILMALVLGLGLGCGLAYLKDFMDTSYKVPEDL
;
A
#
# COMPACT_ATOMS: atom_id res chain seq x y z
N MET A 1 -4.86 -13.82 -10.26
CA MET A 1 -4.44 -14.39 -11.57
C MET A 1 -2.96 -14.80 -11.59
N GLN A 2 -1.97 -13.90 -11.50
CA GLN A 2 -0.54 -14.32 -11.60
C GLN A 2 -0.06 -15.24 -10.46
N LEU A 3 -0.45 -14.97 -9.19
CA LEU A 3 -0.09 -15.83 -8.05
C LEU A 3 -0.67 -17.25 -8.20
N GLU A 4 -1.91 -17.33 -8.66
CA GLU A 4 -2.63 -18.58 -8.86
C GLU A 4 -2.00 -19.43 -9.97
N GLN A 5 -1.58 -18.78 -11.08
CA GLN A 5 -0.81 -19.43 -12.14
C GLN A 5 0.56 -19.93 -11.65
N LEU A 6 1.25 -19.17 -10.79
CA LEU A 6 2.52 -19.61 -10.23
C LEU A 6 2.34 -20.80 -9.27
N ASN A 7 1.28 -20.81 -8.47
CA ASN A 7 0.96 -21.94 -7.59
C ASN A 7 0.55 -23.19 -8.38
N SER A 8 -0.26 -23.06 -9.45
CA SER A 8 -0.60 -24.19 -10.31
C SER A 8 0.64 -24.74 -11.01
N ASN A 9 1.49 -23.86 -11.57
CA ASN A 9 2.73 -24.26 -12.21
C ASN A 9 3.70 -24.94 -11.23
N LEU A 10 3.74 -24.49 -9.97
CA LEU A 10 4.52 -25.14 -8.91
C LEU A 10 4.02 -26.55 -8.65
N MET A 11 2.71 -26.72 -8.48
CA MET A 11 2.09 -28.02 -8.22
C MET A 11 2.34 -28.99 -9.39
N ASP A 12 2.21 -28.53 -10.63
CA ASP A 12 2.50 -29.33 -11.83
C ASP A 12 3.98 -29.70 -11.95
N ALA A 13 4.90 -28.81 -11.55
CA ALA A 13 6.33 -29.09 -11.55
C ALA A 13 6.72 -30.09 -10.44
N GLU A 14 6.13 -29.98 -9.26
CA GLU A 14 6.33 -30.93 -8.15
C GLU A 14 5.75 -32.31 -8.50
N ASN A 15 4.58 -32.36 -9.14
CA ASN A 15 3.99 -33.61 -9.63
C ASN A 15 4.87 -34.28 -10.69
N ARG A 16 5.39 -33.52 -11.67
CA ARG A 16 6.32 -34.05 -12.69
C ARG A 16 7.60 -34.61 -12.09
N LYS A 17 8.18 -33.90 -11.10
CA LYS A 17 9.34 -34.39 -10.35
C LYS A 17 9.05 -35.74 -9.69
N LEU A 18 7.89 -35.87 -9.04
CA LEU A 18 7.50 -37.09 -8.33
C LEU A 18 7.34 -38.28 -9.29
N ILE A 19 6.76 -38.06 -10.48
CA ILE A 19 6.63 -39.11 -11.51
C ILE A 19 8.00 -39.62 -11.96
N ILE A 20 8.94 -38.72 -12.26
CA ILE A 20 10.29 -39.11 -12.71
C ILE A 20 11.04 -39.82 -11.58
N GLN A 21 10.96 -39.33 -10.35
CA GLN A 21 11.57 -40.00 -9.20
C GLN A 21 11.02 -41.42 -9.00
N LYS A 22 9.72 -41.62 -9.23
CA LYS A 22 9.10 -42.94 -9.18
C LYS A 22 9.62 -43.85 -10.30
N GLN A 23 9.68 -43.37 -11.54
CA GLN A 23 10.20 -44.14 -12.68
C GLN A 23 11.65 -44.57 -12.47
N ILE A 24 12.48 -43.69 -11.91
CA ILE A 24 13.85 -43.99 -11.52
C ILE A 24 13.87 -45.12 -10.49
N ALA A 25 13.14 -44.98 -9.38
CA ALA A 25 13.09 -45.99 -8.32
C ALA A 25 12.58 -47.36 -8.82
N ASP A 26 11.57 -47.37 -9.69
CA ASP A 26 11.03 -48.57 -10.31
C ASP A 26 12.07 -49.24 -11.24
N SER A 27 12.85 -48.44 -11.99
CA SER A 27 13.91 -48.93 -12.87
C SER A 27 15.10 -49.53 -12.10
N GLU A 28 15.52 -48.91 -10.99
CA GLU A 28 16.58 -49.45 -10.12
C GLU A 28 16.18 -50.81 -9.52
N MET A 29 14.90 -50.96 -9.13
CA MET A 29 14.38 -52.23 -8.61
C MET A 29 14.39 -53.33 -9.69
N MET A 30 13.98 -52.99 -10.93
CA MET A 30 13.99 -53.93 -12.06
C MET A 30 15.40 -54.36 -12.44
N GLN A 31 16.36 -53.44 -12.42
CA GLN A 31 17.78 -53.73 -12.70
C GLN A 31 18.39 -54.63 -11.61
N LYS A 32 18.05 -54.42 -10.33
CA LYS A 32 18.46 -55.31 -9.24
C LYS A 32 17.87 -56.72 -9.36
N GLN A 33 16.64 -56.87 -9.86
CA GLN A 33 16.02 -58.17 -10.12
C GLN A 33 16.68 -58.90 -11.31
N MET A 34 16.99 -58.19 -12.40
CA MET A 34 17.73 -58.74 -13.54
C MET A 34 19.18 -59.10 -13.19
N ALA A 35 19.84 -58.33 -12.32
CA ALA A 35 21.18 -58.64 -11.82
C ALA A 35 21.20 -59.85 -10.85
N GLY A 36 20.08 -60.13 -10.17
CA GLY A 36 19.92 -61.27 -9.26
C GLY A 36 19.50 -62.59 -9.91
N SER A 37 19.04 -62.55 -11.17
CA SER A 37 18.64 -63.73 -11.95
C SER A 37 19.74 -64.10 -12.95
N GLY A 38 20.68 -64.93 -12.50
CA GLY A 38 21.81 -65.39 -13.31
C GLY A 38 21.39 -66.19 -14.54
N ARG A 39 21.95 -65.80 -15.69
CA ARG A 39 22.28 -66.60 -16.88
C ARG A 39 21.34 -67.77 -17.22
N GLU A 40 20.40 -67.50 -18.13
CA GLU A 40 20.00 -68.49 -19.14
C GLU A 40 19.97 -67.80 -20.51
N SER A 41 21.02 -68.06 -21.29
CA SER A 41 21.08 -67.72 -22.71
C SER A 41 20.20 -68.69 -23.49
N LEU A 42 19.09 -68.21 -24.06
CA LEU A 42 18.46 -68.84 -25.22
C LEU A 42 18.67 -67.97 -26.47
N PRO A 43 18.78 -68.58 -27.65
CA PRO A 43 19.14 -67.87 -28.88
C PRO A 43 17.97 -66.98 -29.29
N ILE A 44 18.23 -65.69 -29.47
CA ILE A 44 17.32 -64.79 -30.16
C ILE A 44 17.35 -65.18 -31.64
N GLU A 45 16.32 -65.92 -32.05
CA GLU A 45 15.95 -66.08 -33.44
C GLU A 45 15.59 -64.68 -33.98
N LEU A 46 16.48 -64.17 -34.83
CA LEU A 46 16.40 -62.85 -35.44
C LEU A 46 15.29 -62.86 -36.51
N GLY A 47 14.04 -62.85 -36.07
CA GLY A 47 12.90 -62.49 -36.90
C GLY A 47 12.90 -60.97 -37.08
N LEU A 48 13.42 -60.49 -38.21
CA LEU A 48 13.18 -59.14 -38.72
C LEU A 48 11.66 -58.87 -38.76
N PRO A 49 11.12 -57.84 -38.06
CA PRO A 49 9.95 -57.14 -38.56
C PRO A 49 10.40 -56.10 -39.63
N PRO A 50 9.61 -55.90 -40.71
CA PRO A 50 9.91 -54.96 -41.79
C PRO A 50 9.84 -53.48 -41.32
N PRO A 51 10.29 -52.51 -42.13
CA PRO A 51 10.71 -51.21 -41.63
C PRO A 51 9.53 -50.34 -41.19
N VAL A 52 9.77 -49.59 -40.12
CA VAL A 52 9.10 -48.37 -39.68
C VAL A 52 8.81 -47.41 -40.84
N GLN A 53 7.65 -47.54 -41.47
CA GLN A 53 7.03 -46.51 -42.32
C GLN A 53 5.73 -45.97 -41.71
N GLU A 54 5.06 -46.77 -40.88
CA GLU A 54 3.76 -46.40 -40.28
C GLU A 54 3.90 -45.44 -39.10
N GLU A 55 5.02 -45.46 -38.37
CA GLU A 55 5.24 -44.58 -37.21
C GLU A 55 5.55 -43.13 -37.61
N ALA A 56 6.35 -42.91 -38.66
CA ALA A 56 6.71 -41.58 -39.15
C ALA A 56 5.49 -40.80 -39.67
N SER A 57 4.63 -41.48 -40.44
CA SER A 57 3.39 -40.91 -40.96
C SER A 57 2.37 -40.59 -39.85
N GLY A 58 2.29 -41.44 -38.81
CA GLY A 58 1.47 -41.21 -37.62
C GLY A 58 1.91 -40.00 -36.80
N GLU A 59 3.23 -39.80 -36.65
CA GLU A 59 3.80 -38.66 -35.94
C GLU A 59 3.49 -37.34 -36.66
N LEU A 60 3.60 -37.30 -37.99
CA LEU A 60 3.30 -36.13 -38.83
C LEU A 60 1.81 -35.72 -38.74
N ILE A 61 0.90 -36.69 -38.73
CA ILE A 61 -0.54 -36.46 -38.52
C ILE A 61 -0.81 -35.85 -37.13
N SER A 62 -0.11 -36.31 -36.10
CA SER A 62 -0.25 -35.79 -34.74
C SER A 62 0.25 -34.34 -34.63
N LEU A 63 1.34 -34.00 -35.31
CA LEU A 63 1.89 -32.64 -35.34
C LEU A 63 0.99 -31.67 -36.11
N ARG A 64 0.42 -32.09 -37.24
CA ARG A 64 -0.57 -31.28 -37.98
C ARG A 64 -1.79 -30.96 -37.13
N ARG A 65 -2.30 -31.94 -36.37
CA ARG A 65 -3.42 -31.73 -35.43
C ARG A 65 -3.06 -30.76 -34.30
N GLN A 66 -1.83 -30.78 -33.79
CA GLN A 66 -1.36 -29.81 -32.80
C GLN A 66 -1.25 -28.40 -33.38
N LEU A 67 -0.82 -28.26 -34.64
CA LEU A 67 -0.78 -26.98 -35.34
C LEU A 67 -2.19 -26.40 -35.50
N ASP A 68 -3.18 -27.18 -35.94
CA ASP A 68 -4.57 -26.72 -36.07
C ASP A 68 -5.13 -26.20 -34.73
N LEU A 69 -4.84 -26.90 -33.62
CA LEU A 69 -5.23 -26.45 -32.28
C LEU A 69 -4.52 -25.15 -31.87
N LEU A 70 -3.26 -24.97 -32.24
CA LEU A 70 -2.50 -23.75 -31.99
C LEU A 70 -2.99 -22.58 -32.84
N GLU A 71 -3.30 -22.79 -34.12
CA GLU A 71 -3.83 -21.76 -35.02
C GLU A 71 -5.26 -21.32 -34.63
N SER A 72 -6.03 -22.18 -33.96
CA SER A 72 -7.33 -21.79 -33.39
C SER A 72 -7.22 -20.81 -32.21
N ARG A 73 -6.07 -20.76 -31.53
CA ARG A 73 -5.84 -19.95 -30.30
C ARG A 73 -4.85 -18.80 -30.51
N TYR A 74 -3.95 -18.90 -31.47
CA TYR A 74 -2.85 -17.97 -31.69
C TYR A 74 -2.81 -17.50 -33.14
N THR A 75 -2.31 -16.28 -33.36
CA THR A 75 -2.12 -15.74 -34.71
C THR A 75 -0.90 -16.36 -35.40
N ALA A 76 -0.86 -16.31 -36.73
CA ALA A 76 0.22 -16.87 -37.56
C ALA A 76 1.65 -16.35 -37.21
N ASN A 77 1.74 -15.23 -36.47
CA ASN A 77 3.01 -14.62 -36.03
C ASN A 77 3.46 -15.08 -34.62
N HIS A 78 2.74 -15.98 -33.95
CA HIS A 78 3.13 -16.48 -32.64
C HIS A 78 4.37 -17.39 -32.72
N PRO A 79 5.37 -17.25 -31.83
CA PRO A 79 6.63 -18.01 -31.89
C PRO A 79 6.44 -19.54 -31.86
N ASP A 80 5.35 -20.02 -31.25
CA ASP A 80 5.04 -21.47 -31.17
C ASP A 80 4.54 -22.03 -32.50
N VAL A 81 3.76 -21.25 -33.26
CA VAL A 81 3.24 -21.63 -34.58
C VAL A 81 4.40 -21.69 -35.59
N ILE A 82 5.32 -20.72 -35.54
CA ILE A 82 6.50 -20.67 -36.39
C ILE A 82 7.43 -21.87 -36.14
N ARG A 83 7.64 -22.22 -34.86
CA ARG A 83 8.45 -23.38 -34.47
C ARG A 83 7.83 -24.69 -34.96
N MET A 84 6.51 -24.86 -34.79
CA MET A 84 5.81 -26.08 -35.20
C MET A 84 5.79 -26.25 -36.73
N LYS A 85 5.51 -25.18 -37.47
CA LYS A 85 5.54 -25.17 -38.94
C LYS A 85 6.92 -25.54 -39.49
N LYS A 86 7.99 -25.04 -38.85
CA LYS A 86 9.37 -25.39 -39.20
C LYS A 86 9.67 -26.87 -38.92
N MET A 87 9.13 -27.43 -37.85
CA MET A 87 9.30 -28.85 -37.51
C MET A 87 8.60 -29.76 -38.53
N ILE A 88 7.36 -29.44 -38.90
CA ILE A 88 6.60 -30.17 -39.94
C ILE A 88 7.34 -30.11 -41.28
N SER A 89 7.82 -28.94 -41.69
CA SER A 89 8.56 -28.80 -42.96
C SER A 89 9.86 -29.60 -43.03
N ARG A 90 10.48 -29.88 -41.87
CA ARG A 90 11.69 -30.73 -41.80
C ARG A 90 11.33 -32.20 -41.94
N MET A 91 10.26 -32.64 -41.25
CA MET A 91 9.78 -34.02 -41.32
C MET A 91 9.25 -34.38 -42.71
N GLU A 92 8.46 -33.50 -43.33
CA GLU A 92 7.97 -33.72 -44.71
C GLU A 92 9.13 -33.84 -45.71
N ALA A 93 10.22 -33.09 -45.50
CA ALA A 93 11.41 -33.17 -46.33
C ALA A 93 12.18 -34.50 -46.12
N GLU A 94 12.14 -35.08 -44.92
CA GLU A 94 12.74 -36.39 -44.64
C GLU A 94 11.90 -37.53 -45.23
N GLU A 95 10.57 -37.47 -45.15
CA GLU A 95 9.68 -38.44 -45.82
C GLU A 95 9.86 -38.41 -47.34
N SER A 96 9.90 -37.22 -47.95
CA SER A 96 10.11 -37.09 -49.41
C SER A 96 11.48 -37.60 -49.89
N ARG A 97 12.49 -37.61 -49.01
CA ARG A 97 13.83 -38.14 -49.32
C ARG A 97 13.84 -39.67 -49.27
N VAL A 98 13.15 -40.25 -48.30
CA VAL A 98 12.99 -41.70 -48.15
C VAL A 98 12.10 -42.28 -49.28
N GLU A 99 11.09 -41.54 -49.71
CA GLU A 99 10.20 -41.89 -50.82
C GLU A 99 10.89 -41.78 -52.21
N ALA A 100 11.90 -40.91 -52.34
CA ALA A 100 12.72 -40.78 -53.55
C ALA A 100 13.81 -41.86 -53.69
N GLU A 101 14.14 -42.59 -52.61
CA GLU A 101 15.21 -43.59 -52.56
C GLU A 101 14.71 -45.04 -52.86
N THR A 102 13.43 -45.21 -53.19
CA THR A 102 12.77 -46.52 -53.36
C THR A 102 12.60 -47.00 -54.82
N LEU A 103 13.20 -46.34 -55.83
CA LEU A 103 13.08 -46.72 -57.26
C LEU A 103 14.45 -47.04 -57.93
N GLU A 104 14.94 -48.27 -57.67
CA GLU A 104 15.84 -49.14 -58.47
C GLU A 104 17.34 -48.76 -58.76
N PRO A 105 18.24 -49.69 -59.21
CA PRO A 105 18.86 -50.76 -58.42
C PRO A 105 20.41 -50.91 -58.56
N GLU A 106 21.00 -51.63 -57.60
CA GLU A 106 22.15 -52.55 -57.65
C GLU A 106 23.49 -52.20 -58.36
N LYS A 107 24.60 -52.24 -57.60
CA LYS A 107 25.79 -53.00 -58.03
C LYS A 107 26.64 -53.53 -56.87
N VAL A 108 26.71 -54.85 -56.81
CA VAL A 108 27.59 -55.69 -55.98
C VAL A 108 29.04 -55.60 -56.45
N THR A 109 30.01 -55.52 -55.53
CA THR A 109 31.30 -56.22 -55.65
C THR A 109 31.93 -56.52 -54.29
N ALA A 110 31.95 -57.82 -53.97
CA ALA A 110 32.97 -58.66 -53.35
C ALA A 110 33.94 -58.13 -52.25
N ARG A 111 33.89 -58.88 -51.13
CA ARG A 111 34.84 -59.13 -50.02
C ARG A 111 36.32 -59.35 -50.44
N PRO A 112 37.33 -59.24 -49.55
CA PRO A 112 37.70 -60.28 -48.53
C PRO A 112 38.12 -59.71 -47.13
N THR A 113 37.61 -60.20 -45.99
CA THR A 113 38.13 -61.26 -45.08
C THR A 113 39.29 -60.85 -44.13
N GLU A 114 38.92 -60.69 -42.84
CA GLU A 114 39.67 -60.92 -41.56
C GLU A 114 40.85 -59.98 -41.16
N PRO A 115 41.22 -59.86 -39.85
CA PRO A 115 40.87 -60.69 -38.69
C PRO A 115 40.37 -59.96 -37.41
N SER A 116 39.76 -60.77 -36.56
CA SER A 116 39.31 -60.57 -35.18
C SER A 116 40.42 -60.12 -34.21
N THR A 117 40.05 -59.51 -33.06
CA THR A 117 40.59 -59.61 -31.66
C THR A 117 40.45 -58.24 -30.91
N PRO A 118 40.24 -58.15 -29.58
CA PRO A 118 39.29 -58.85 -28.71
C PRO A 118 38.30 -57.87 -28.03
N SER A 119 37.09 -58.37 -27.76
CA SER A 119 36.14 -57.76 -26.84
C SER A 119 36.69 -57.77 -25.42
N GLY A 120 36.67 -56.62 -24.74
CA GLY A 120 37.20 -56.47 -23.38
C GLY A 120 36.92 -55.12 -22.74
N GLN A 121 35.79 -54.48 -23.05
CA GLN A 121 35.21 -53.44 -22.22
C GLN A 121 33.70 -53.69 -22.21
N GLU A 122 33.16 -53.98 -21.02
CA GLU A 122 31.73 -54.00 -20.81
C GLU A 122 31.15 -52.69 -21.37
N PRO A 123 30.15 -52.73 -22.26
CA PRO A 123 29.35 -51.55 -22.49
C PRO A 123 28.69 -51.27 -21.15
N VAL A 124 29.19 -50.28 -20.42
CA VAL A 124 28.46 -49.65 -19.32
C VAL A 124 27.21 -49.11 -19.99
N THR A 125 26.15 -49.90 -19.99
CA THR A 125 24.84 -49.45 -20.45
C THR A 125 24.55 -48.24 -19.58
N PRO A 126 24.34 -47.04 -20.18
CA PRO A 126 24.07 -45.86 -19.39
C PRO A 126 22.89 -46.18 -18.49
N SER A 127 23.14 -46.15 -17.17
CA SER A 127 22.09 -46.44 -16.20
C SER A 127 20.93 -45.47 -16.45
N MET A 128 19.70 -45.95 -16.33
CA MET A 128 18.51 -45.12 -16.56
C MET A 128 18.52 -43.86 -15.67
N GLU A 129 19.20 -43.93 -14.52
CA GLU A 129 19.53 -42.83 -13.61
C GLU A 129 20.23 -41.65 -14.29
N ASP A 130 21.23 -41.93 -15.14
CA ASP A 130 22.02 -40.90 -15.81
C ASP A 130 21.24 -40.21 -16.93
N LEU A 131 20.21 -40.87 -17.47
CA LEU A 131 19.30 -40.29 -18.46
C LEU A 131 18.35 -39.25 -17.84
N PHE A 132 17.81 -39.53 -16.64
CA PHE A 132 16.81 -38.67 -16.00
C PHE A 132 17.38 -37.59 -15.09
N ARG A 133 18.65 -37.72 -14.64
CA ARG A 133 19.37 -36.71 -13.87
C ARG A 133 19.29 -35.27 -14.42
N PRO A 134 19.62 -34.99 -15.69
CA PRO A 134 19.58 -33.63 -16.22
C PRO A 134 18.15 -33.07 -16.22
N GLN A 135 17.14 -33.91 -16.44
CA GLN A 135 15.73 -33.51 -16.42
C GLN A 135 15.27 -33.17 -15.00
N LEU A 136 15.64 -33.95 -13.99
CA LEU A 136 15.37 -33.63 -12.58
C LEU A 136 16.07 -32.34 -12.15
N GLN A 137 17.31 -32.13 -12.57
CA GLN A 137 18.04 -30.90 -12.27
C GLN A 137 17.31 -29.69 -12.87
N GLN A 138 16.86 -29.79 -14.11
CA GLN A 138 16.08 -28.74 -14.76
C GLN A 138 14.77 -28.44 -14.01
N ILE A 139 14.00 -29.47 -13.65
CA ILE A 139 12.75 -29.30 -12.90
C ILE A 139 13.00 -28.67 -11.53
N ASN A 140 14.07 -29.08 -10.83
CA ASN A 140 14.41 -28.49 -9.53
C ASN A 140 14.76 -26.99 -9.67
N LEU A 141 15.46 -26.60 -10.75
CA LEU A 141 15.73 -25.19 -11.04
C LEU A 141 14.45 -24.42 -11.34
N ASP A 142 13.52 -25.02 -12.09
CA ASP A 142 12.24 -24.39 -12.41
C ASP A 142 11.36 -24.24 -11.17
N ILE A 143 11.27 -25.26 -10.31
CA ILE A 143 10.62 -25.19 -8.99
C ILE A 143 11.21 -24.04 -8.17
N LYS A 144 12.55 -23.93 -8.12
CA LYS A 144 13.23 -22.85 -7.39
C LYS A 144 12.84 -21.47 -7.93
N LYS A 145 12.87 -21.29 -9.24
CA LYS A 145 12.46 -20.02 -9.89
C LYS A 145 11.00 -19.68 -9.61
N ILE A 146 10.10 -20.66 -9.67
CA ILE A 146 8.68 -20.45 -9.39
C ILE A 146 8.49 -20.05 -7.93
N LYS A 147 9.14 -20.74 -6.98
CA LYS A 147 9.10 -20.38 -5.55
C LYS A 147 9.61 -18.97 -5.29
N GLU A 148 10.73 -18.58 -5.90
CA GLU A 148 11.24 -17.21 -5.84
C GLU A 148 10.23 -16.20 -6.44
N GLY A 149 9.55 -16.57 -7.52
CA GLY A 149 8.48 -15.78 -8.12
C GLY A 149 7.31 -15.57 -7.17
N ILE A 150 6.85 -16.64 -6.49
CA ILE A 150 5.76 -16.60 -5.51
C ILE A 150 6.12 -15.67 -4.34
N ILE A 151 7.33 -15.80 -3.78
CA ILE A 151 7.81 -14.94 -2.68
C ILE A 151 7.82 -13.46 -3.11
N LYS A 152 8.32 -13.16 -4.31
CA LYS A 152 8.33 -11.79 -4.85
C LYS A 152 6.92 -11.22 -5.01
N VAL A 153 5.97 -12.03 -5.51
CA VAL A 153 4.58 -11.59 -5.66
C VAL A 153 3.92 -11.36 -4.31
N HIS A 154 4.13 -12.25 -3.33
CA HIS A 154 3.64 -12.05 -1.96
C HIS A 154 4.18 -10.77 -1.32
N SER A 155 5.49 -10.54 -1.41
CA SER A 155 6.11 -9.31 -0.88
C SER A 155 5.54 -8.05 -1.54
N ARG A 156 5.24 -8.09 -2.85
CA ARG A 156 4.56 -6.98 -3.52
C ARG A 156 3.13 -6.79 -3.02
N ILE A 157 2.38 -7.88 -2.82
CA ILE A 157 1.01 -7.83 -2.29
C ILE A 157 1.02 -7.20 -0.89
N GLU A 158 1.91 -7.64 -0.01
CA GLU A 158 2.04 -7.10 1.35
C GLU A 158 2.40 -5.60 1.33
N MET A 159 3.36 -5.20 0.49
CA MET A 159 3.71 -3.79 0.32
C MET A 159 2.52 -2.95 -0.20
N TYR A 160 1.73 -3.47 -1.15
CA TYR A 160 0.54 -2.78 -1.63
C TYR A 160 -0.57 -2.75 -0.59
N GLN A 161 -0.80 -3.83 0.17
CA GLN A 161 -1.75 -3.86 1.28
C GLN A 161 -1.40 -2.82 2.33
N HIS A 162 -0.14 -2.77 2.76
CA HIS A 162 0.33 -1.75 3.69
C HIS A 162 0.10 -0.33 3.16
N ARG A 163 0.40 -0.07 1.88
CA ARG A 163 0.14 1.24 1.26
C ARG A 163 -1.35 1.59 1.22
N VAL A 164 -2.21 0.61 0.92
CA VAL A 164 -3.66 0.80 0.91
C VAL A 164 -4.16 1.08 2.33
N GLU A 165 -3.67 0.36 3.33
CA GLU A 165 -4.03 0.58 4.74
C GLU A 165 -3.52 1.92 5.29
N GLU A 166 -2.37 2.40 4.81
CA GLU A 166 -1.84 3.73 5.14
C GLU A 166 -2.57 4.87 4.41
N THR A 167 -3.23 4.60 3.28
CA THR A 167 -3.85 5.64 2.45
C THR A 167 -4.95 6.41 3.21
N PRO A 168 -5.91 5.77 3.91
CA PRO A 168 -6.91 6.46 4.71
C PRO A 168 -6.31 7.34 5.81
N LYS A 169 -5.22 6.91 6.45
CA LYS A 169 -4.54 7.70 7.48
C LYS A 169 -3.96 8.99 6.89
N ARG A 170 -3.27 8.89 5.76
CA ARG A 170 -2.73 10.06 5.04
C ARG A 170 -3.84 10.98 4.53
N GLU A 171 -4.95 10.43 4.06
CA GLU A 171 -6.11 11.21 3.64
C GLU A 171 -6.73 11.99 4.82
N GLN A 172 -6.86 11.35 5.99
CA GLN A 172 -7.34 12.00 7.21
C GLN A 172 -6.39 13.12 7.67
N GLU A 173 -5.08 12.90 7.63
CA GLU A 173 -4.07 13.92 7.94
C GLU A 173 -4.12 15.11 6.98
N LEU A 174 -4.30 14.85 5.68
CA LEU A 174 -4.47 15.92 4.68
C LEU A 174 -5.77 16.70 4.92
N LEU A 175 -6.87 16.01 5.23
CA LEU A 175 -8.15 16.64 5.57
C LEU A 175 -8.02 17.53 6.82
N SER A 176 -7.36 17.06 7.88
CA SER A 176 -7.15 17.87 9.08
C SER A 176 -6.27 19.08 8.79
N LEU A 177 -5.16 18.90 8.06
CA LEU A 177 -4.28 19.99 7.67
C LEU A 177 -4.96 21.04 6.80
N SER A 178 -5.78 20.60 5.82
CA SER A 178 -6.55 21.51 4.97
C SER A 178 -7.55 22.32 5.78
N ARG A 179 -8.30 21.65 6.67
CA ARG A 179 -9.27 22.32 7.56
C ARG A 179 -8.59 23.33 8.46
N ASP A 180 -7.44 22.98 9.04
CA ASP A 180 -6.69 23.86 9.93
C ASP A 180 -6.11 25.07 9.16
N TYR A 181 -5.64 24.84 7.93
CA TYR A 181 -5.22 25.92 7.03
C TYR A 181 -6.36 26.89 6.71
N ASP A 182 -7.53 26.37 6.34
CA ASP A 182 -8.70 27.19 6.02
C ASP A 182 -9.18 28.00 7.23
N ASN A 183 -9.20 27.38 8.42
CA ASN A 183 -9.51 28.06 9.67
C ASN A 183 -8.50 29.18 9.97
N LEU A 184 -7.20 28.91 9.84
CA LEU A 184 -6.15 29.89 10.10
C LEU A 184 -6.19 31.05 9.11
N LYS A 185 -6.47 30.75 7.84
CA LYS A 185 -6.67 31.76 6.79
C LYS A 185 -7.89 32.63 7.06
N SER A 186 -9.00 32.03 7.48
CA SER A 186 -10.22 32.76 7.87
C SER A 186 -9.97 33.66 9.08
N LEU A 187 -9.30 33.15 10.11
CA LEU A 187 -8.91 33.92 11.30
C LEU A 187 -7.99 35.07 10.95
N TYR A 188 -6.97 34.83 10.11
CA TYR A 188 -6.07 35.86 9.62
C TYR A 188 -6.83 36.97 8.90
N ASN A 189 -7.73 36.62 7.97
CA ASN A 189 -8.53 37.59 7.24
C ASN A 189 -9.44 38.41 8.17
N SER A 190 -10.05 37.77 9.18
CA SER A 190 -10.86 38.46 10.19
C SER A 190 -10.01 39.43 11.03
N MET A 191 -8.85 39.00 11.51
CA MET A 191 -7.92 39.87 12.25
C MET A 191 -7.41 41.04 11.39
N LEU A 192 -7.10 40.77 10.12
CA LEU A 192 -6.69 41.80 9.17
C LEU A 192 -7.81 42.82 8.96
N GLY A 193 -9.06 42.37 8.79
CA GLY A 193 -10.23 43.24 8.69
C GLY A 193 -10.39 44.14 9.92
N ARG A 194 -10.33 43.55 11.13
CA ARG A 194 -10.42 44.30 12.40
C ARG A 194 -9.28 45.31 12.56
N LYS A 195 -8.07 44.97 12.13
CA LYS A 195 -6.92 45.88 12.13
C LYS A 195 -7.17 47.09 11.22
N LEU A 196 -7.63 46.84 10.00
CA LEU A 196 -7.95 47.91 9.04
C LEU A 196 -9.07 48.81 9.56
N GLU A 197 -10.11 48.24 10.16
CA GLU A 197 -11.20 49.00 10.76
C GLU A 197 -10.72 49.89 11.92
N ALA A 198 -9.88 49.35 12.81
CA ALA A 198 -9.27 50.12 13.89
C ALA A 198 -8.37 51.25 13.35
N GLU A 199 -7.60 51.00 12.29
CA GLU A 199 -6.76 52.01 11.65
C GLU A 199 -7.58 53.13 11.00
N ILE A 200 -8.73 52.79 10.40
CA ILE A 200 -9.70 53.78 9.89
C ILE A 200 -10.27 54.60 11.04
N ALA A 201 -10.69 53.97 12.14
CA ALA A 201 -11.23 54.66 13.32
C ALA A 201 -10.21 55.65 13.91
N VAL A 202 -8.96 55.22 14.12
CA VAL A 202 -7.86 56.08 14.58
C VAL A 202 -7.62 57.23 13.59
N SER A 203 -7.68 56.96 12.29
CA SER A 203 -7.51 57.99 11.26
C SER A 203 -8.67 59.01 11.25
N MET A 204 -9.90 58.59 11.55
CA MET A 204 -11.05 59.49 11.68
C MET A 204 -10.98 60.37 12.93
N GLU A 205 -10.54 59.81 14.06
CA GLU A 205 -10.28 60.54 15.30
C GLU A 205 -9.18 61.59 15.09
N LYS A 206 -8.03 61.19 14.52
CA LYS A 206 -6.90 62.09 14.22
C LYS A 206 -7.28 63.22 13.27
N LYS A 207 -8.13 62.95 12.28
CA LYS A 207 -8.61 63.96 11.32
C LYS A 207 -9.78 64.80 11.87
N GLN A 208 -10.17 64.62 13.14
CA GLN A 208 -11.30 65.30 13.78
C GLN A 208 -12.59 65.19 12.96
N LYS A 209 -12.76 64.09 12.23
CA LYS A 209 -13.99 63.76 11.46
C LYS A 209 -15.01 62.98 12.30
N GLY A 210 -14.71 62.73 13.59
CA GLY A 210 -15.69 62.27 14.57
C GLY A 210 -16.64 63.40 15.00
N GLU A 211 -17.68 63.06 15.78
CA GLU A 211 -18.63 64.04 16.32
C GLU A 211 -17.88 65.19 17.03
N GLN A 212 -17.90 66.37 16.42
CA GLN A 212 -17.33 67.56 17.03
C GLN A 212 -18.27 67.97 18.16
N PHE A 213 -17.93 67.60 19.39
CA PHE A 213 -18.67 68.03 20.58
C PHE A 213 -18.60 69.57 20.67
N ARG A 214 -19.67 70.23 20.21
CA ARG A 214 -19.85 71.66 20.39
C ARG A 214 -20.47 71.89 21.76
N VAL A 215 -19.80 72.66 22.60
CA VAL A 215 -20.37 73.10 23.88
C VAL A 215 -21.60 73.97 23.58
N ILE A 216 -22.80 73.46 23.84
CA ILE A 216 -24.06 74.18 23.65
C ILE A 216 -24.39 75.04 24.87
N ASP A 217 -24.19 74.50 26.08
CA ASP A 217 -24.39 75.22 27.34
C ASP A 217 -23.16 75.03 28.24
N PRO A 218 -22.36 76.09 28.48
CA PRO A 218 -21.21 75.99 29.37
C PRO A 218 -21.68 75.80 30.82
N ALA A 219 -20.88 75.07 31.61
CA ALA A 219 -21.16 74.84 33.02
C ALA A 219 -21.25 76.18 33.79
N LYS A 220 -22.37 76.39 34.50
CA LYS A 220 -22.59 77.57 35.34
C LYS A 220 -22.14 77.29 36.77
N ILE A 221 -21.39 78.23 37.34
CA ILE A 221 -20.96 78.18 38.74
C ILE A 221 -22.20 78.38 39.63
N PRO A 222 -22.38 77.58 40.70
CA PRO A 222 -23.52 77.74 41.59
C PRO A 222 -23.46 79.10 42.31
N VAL A 223 -24.52 79.90 42.16
CA VAL A 223 -24.66 81.23 42.78
C VAL A 223 -25.01 81.13 44.27
N ARG A 224 -25.48 79.96 44.72
CA ARG A 224 -25.84 79.70 46.11
C ARG A 224 -25.04 78.51 46.63
N PRO A 225 -24.56 78.57 47.89
CA PRO A 225 -23.92 77.42 48.52
C PRO A 225 -24.91 76.25 48.57
N VAL A 226 -24.45 75.07 48.19
CA VAL A 226 -25.27 73.85 48.20
C VAL A 226 -25.58 73.44 49.64
N GLU A 227 -24.63 73.63 50.56
CA GLU A 227 -24.75 73.38 52.00
C GLU A 227 -23.72 74.25 52.77
N PRO A 228 -23.90 74.57 54.07
CA PRO A 228 -25.10 74.41 54.92
C PRO A 228 -26.04 75.64 54.88
N ASP A 229 -27.32 75.41 55.20
CA ASP A 229 -28.33 76.47 55.30
C ASP A 229 -28.02 77.45 56.44
N ALA A 230 -27.37 78.57 56.13
CA ALA A 230 -26.99 79.59 57.12
C ALA A 230 -28.17 80.03 58.02
N ARG A 231 -29.39 80.07 57.47
CA ARG A 231 -30.61 80.39 58.23
C ARG A 231 -30.91 79.39 59.34
N LYS A 232 -30.75 78.08 59.09
CA LYS A 232 -30.98 77.04 60.11
C LYS A 232 -29.95 77.14 61.23
N ILE A 233 -28.68 77.38 60.87
CA ILE A 233 -27.60 77.53 61.86
C ILE A 233 -27.85 78.75 62.76
N ILE A 234 -28.19 79.90 62.17
CA ILE A 234 -28.48 81.13 62.93
C ILE A 234 -29.67 80.91 63.87
N LEU A 235 -30.73 80.25 63.41
CA LEU A 235 -31.92 79.98 64.22
C LEU A 235 -31.60 79.04 65.40
N MET A 236 -30.84 77.97 65.14
CA MET A 236 -30.38 77.05 66.19
C MET A 236 -29.49 77.74 67.22
N ALA A 237 -28.56 78.60 66.78
CA ALA A 237 -27.69 79.36 67.66
C ALA A 237 -28.47 80.35 68.55
N LEU A 238 -29.49 81.02 67.98
CA LEU A 238 -30.34 81.96 68.71
C LEU A 238 -31.15 81.26 69.80
N VAL A 239 -31.76 80.10 69.48
CA VAL A 239 -32.53 79.31 70.45
C VAL A 239 -31.63 78.77 71.58
N LEU A 240 -30.44 78.27 71.24
CA LEU A 240 -29.46 77.82 72.24
C LEU A 240 -28.98 78.97 73.14
N GLY A 241 -28.71 80.14 72.56
CA GLY A 241 -28.26 81.32 73.31
C GLY A 241 -29.32 81.84 74.29
N LEU A 242 -30.58 81.93 73.86
CA LEU A 242 -31.70 82.29 74.74
C LEU A 242 -31.92 81.24 75.83
N GLY A 243 -31.87 79.95 75.48
CA GLY A 243 -31.98 78.86 76.44
C GLY A 243 -30.91 78.91 77.53
N LEU A 244 -29.65 79.13 77.15
CA LEU A 244 -28.53 79.29 78.08
C LEU A 244 -28.66 80.56 78.94
N GLY A 245 -29.08 81.69 78.35
CA GLY A 245 -29.26 82.94 79.09
C GLY A 245 -30.34 82.84 80.16
N CYS A 246 -31.52 82.32 79.80
CA CYS A 246 -32.60 82.07 80.76
C CYS A 246 -32.19 81.02 81.80
N GLY A 247 -31.50 79.95 81.39
CA GLY A 247 -31.00 78.91 82.29
C GLY A 247 -30.02 79.46 83.34
N LEU A 248 -29.09 80.32 82.93
CA LEU A 248 -28.13 80.97 83.84
C LEU A 248 -28.81 81.97 84.79
N ALA A 249 -29.79 82.74 84.29
CA ALA A 249 -30.55 83.67 85.13
C ALA A 249 -31.35 82.93 86.21
N TYR A 250 -32.03 81.84 85.83
CA TYR A 250 -32.76 80.98 86.77
C TYR A 250 -31.83 80.30 87.78
N LEU A 251 -30.67 79.79 87.33
CA LEU A 251 -29.69 79.18 88.22
C LEU A 251 -29.11 80.19 89.23
N LYS A 252 -28.87 81.43 88.78
CA LYS A 252 -28.43 82.53 89.65
C LYS A 252 -29.47 82.85 90.70
N ASP A 253 -30.74 82.98 90.30
CA ASP A 253 -31.85 83.30 91.21
C ASP A 253 -32.09 82.16 92.22
N PHE A 254 -32.03 80.91 91.76
CA PHE A 254 -32.15 79.73 92.62
C PHE A 254 -31.01 79.61 93.66
N MET A 255 -29.80 80.09 93.33
CA MET A 255 -28.68 80.15 94.27
C MET A 255 -28.71 81.41 95.17
N ASP A 256 -29.57 82.40 94.91
CA ASP A 256 -29.67 83.63 95.71
C ASP A 256 -30.57 83.42 96.93
N THR A 257 -29.99 82.87 98.00
CA THR A 257 -30.67 82.72 99.30
C THR A 257 -30.49 83.98 100.15
N SER A 258 -31.00 85.12 99.67
CA SER A 258 -30.97 86.40 100.40
C SER A 258 -32.38 86.95 100.64
N TYR A 259 -32.76 87.12 101.92
CA TYR A 259 -34.06 87.67 102.31
C TYR A 259 -34.09 89.20 102.09
N LYS A 260 -35.04 89.70 101.29
CA LYS A 260 -35.20 91.15 101.03
C LYS A 260 -36.39 91.74 101.81
N VAL A 261 -36.17 92.93 102.38
CA VAL A 261 -37.07 93.71 103.26
C VAL A 261 -37.75 94.82 102.41
N PRO A 262 -39.02 95.21 102.65
CA PRO A 262 -39.91 95.76 101.61
C PRO A 262 -39.78 97.26 101.28
N GLU A 263 -38.61 97.90 101.46
CA GLU A 263 -38.44 99.32 101.08
C GLU A 263 -37.82 99.56 99.68
N ASP A 264 -37.37 98.52 98.98
CA ASP A 264 -36.83 98.67 97.61
C ASP A 264 -37.67 97.91 96.57
N LEU A 265 -38.89 98.41 96.33
CA LEU A 265 -39.69 98.11 95.13
C LEU A 265 -39.80 99.36 94.25
#